data_AF-A0A1C5SG63-F1
#
_entry.id   AF-A0A1C5SG63-F1
#
_cell.length_a   1.000
_cell.length_b   1.000
_cell.length_c   1.000
_cell.angle_alpha   90.00
_cell.angle_beta   90.00
_cell.angle_gamma   90.00
#
_symmetry.space_group_name_H-M   'P 1'
#
loop_
_entity.id
_entity.type
_entity.pdbx_description
1 polymer ?
#
loop_
_entity_poly.entity_id
_entity_poly.type
_entity_poly.pdbx_seq_one_letter_code
_entity_poly.pdbx_strand_id
1 'polypeptide(L)'
;MGYAFISYSSKDQEKANAIRSIFLNNDISCWMAPYDIPAGTKYAYVINDAIKDAACLVLLFTNASQESIFVEKEVERAVANGKPIITMELERVVLNSGYQFYLGNQQIIATPKINEDDENFQRALQGIAAFTGRTDTLKKKTQLSAANETATVQNAGGNKKTETVSRYSNPRIVEDASMESGQKVTWDCIWFGSYPQSEVVCETNTRRISELESNDNLYAVVSSVLWKKITCAVYDRNGDAIVDGVKYKRLSKTDAASEIVIPGINSYYEWGDDTVRYFKYEPIKWRVLDVNGTDAFLLADKSLDDQRYNTSRTSVKWEKSTMRSWLNGYYSYVNTYGTDYSNKNFINVAFISSERNAIKTTEVVNDDNINLGTEGCNNTRDKIFLLSENEVYNSGRAISYGFVKSSSTHDEARRCKSSTYARAMGAYGNNCTWWLRSPGWHSMDAVYVRFDGHVHYTGSFVYNGTYAVRPALHLDLSYSDLYSYAGTVSSDGSEDNL
;
A
#
# COMPACT_ATOMS: atom_id res chain seq x y z
N MET A 1 11.90 15.56 -24.45
CA MET A 1 11.76 15.52 -22.98
C MET A 1 13.15 15.37 -22.39
N GLY A 2 13.44 16.10 -21.31
CA GLY A 2 14.75 16.09 -20.65
C GLY A 2 14.59 15.85 -19.16
N TYR A 3 15.68 15.50 -18.48
CA TYR A 3 15.69 15.21 -17.04
C TYR A 3 16.12 16.44 -16.22
N ALA A 4 15.76 16.46 -14.94
CA ALA A 4 16.28 17.39 -13.96
C ALA A 4 17.64 16.91 -13.41
N PHE A 5 18.67 17.73 -13.47
CA PHE A 5 19.96 17.42 -12.86
C PHE A 5 19.95 17.85 -11.39
N ILE A 6 20.13 16.92 -10.45
CA ILE A 6 20.13 17.23 -9.01
C ILE A 6 21.58 17.53 -8.56
N SER A 7 21.85 18.80 -8.25
CA SER A 7 23.13 19.27 -7.70
C SER A 7 23.01 19.41 -6.18
N TYR A 8 23.91 18.75 -5.44
CA TYR A 8 23.89 18.69 -3.99
C TYR A 8 25.28 18.41 -3.40
N SER A 9 25.49 18.73 -2.12
CA SER A 9 26.70 18.35 -1.40
C SER A 9 26.66 16.89 -1.00
N SER A 10 27.77 16.14 -1.07
CA SER A 10 27.81 14.76 -0.57
C SER A 10 27.41 14.64 0.91
N LYS A 11 27.54 15.71 1.70
CA LYS A 11 27.07 15.79 3.09
C LYS A 11 25.53 15.79 3.22
N ASP A 12 24.81 16.13 2.16
CA ASP A 12 23.33 16.17 2.09
C ASP A 12 22.75 14.96 1.34
N GLN A 13 23.50 13.86 1.22
CA GLN A 13 23.10 12.70 0.43
C GLN A 13 21.75 12.10 0.85
N GLU A 14 21.45 12.05 2.15
CA GLU A 14 20.15 11.55 2.63
C GLU A 14 18.98 12.42 2.13
N LYS A 15 19.13 13.75 2.21
CA LYS A 15 18.13 14.72 1.71
C LYS A 15 17.99 14.62 0.18
N ALA A 16 19.11 14.50 -0.53
CA ALA A 16 19.11 14.35 -1.98
C ALA A 16 18.44 13.05 -2.44
N ASN A 17 18.67 11.94 -1.73
CA ASN A 17 18.02 10.66 -1.99
C ASN A 17 16.50 10.73 -1.75
N ALA A 18 16.05 11.42 -0.71
CA ALA A 18 14.62 11.64 -0.46
C ALA A 18 13.98 12.43 -1.60
N ILE A 19 14.60 13.52 -2.05
CA ILE A 19 14.10 14.35 -3.16
C ILE A 19 14.11 13.58 -4.48
N ARG A 20 15.18 12.84 -4.78
CA ARG A 20 15.24 11.96 -5.96
C ARG A 20 14.11 10.94 -5.96
N SER A 21 13.82 10.34 -4.81
CA SER A 21 12.71 9.39 -4.68
C SER A 21 11.36 10.04 -4.97
N ILE A 22 11.13 11.26 -4.46
CA ILE A 22 9.91 12.01 -4.76
C ILE A 22 9.82 12.36 -6.25
N PHE A 23 10.92 12.73 -6.90
CA PHE A 23 10.92 12.99 -8.34
C PHE A 23 10.53 11.75 -9.13
N LEU A 24 11.14 10.61 -8.83
CA LEU A 24 10.81 9.34 -9.49
C LEU A 24 9.35 8.91 -9.24
N ASN A 25 8.83 9.12 -8.02
CA ASN A 25 7.43 8.82 -7.68
C ASN A 25 6.44 9.73 -8.42
N ASN A 26 6.85 10.95 -8.77
CA ASN A 26 6.08 11.91 -9.57
C ASN A 26 6.40 11.83 -11.08
N ASP A 27 7.08 10.76 -11.49
CA ASP A 27 7.56 10.52 -12.85
C ASP A 27 8.41 11.66 -13.46
N ILE A 28 9.04 12.47 -12.62
CA ILE A 28 10.01 13.48 -13.01
C ILE A 28 11.34 12.74 -13.24
N SER A 29 11.76 12.63 -14.50
CA SER A 29 13.06 12.06 -14.82
C SER A 29 14.16 12.94 -14.23
N CYS A 30 15.10 12.33 -13.52
CA CYS A 30 16.20 13.04 -12.88
C CYS A 30 17.52 12.31 -13.03
N TRP A 31 18.61 13.09 -13.02
CA TRP A 31 19.98 12.60 -13.01
C TRP A 31 20.66 13.04 -11.71
N MET A 32 21.30 12.12 -11.00
CA MET A 32 21.97 12.38 -9.74
C MET A 32 23.20 11.48 -9.56
N ALA A 33 24.35 12.08 -9.25
CA ALA A 33 25.54 11.33 -8.84
C ALA A 33 25.32 10.69 -7.45
N PRO A 34 25.94 9.53 -7.14
CA PRO A 34 26.73 8.68 -8.04
C PRO A 34 25.88 7.73 -8.92
N TYR A 35 24.56 7.70 -8.74
CA TYR A 35 23.68 6.68 -9.32
C TYR A 35 23.70 6.64 -10.85
N ASP A 36 23.77 7.81 -11.49
CA ASP A 36 23.64 7.94 -12.94
C ASP A 36 25.01 8.13 -13.64
N ILE A 37 26.12 7.83 -12.95
CA ILE A 37 27.48 7.82 -13.50
C ILE A 37 27.83 6.39 -13.98
N PRO A 38 28.10 6.16 -15.28
CA PRO A 38 28.48 4.84 -15.77
C PRO A 38 29.82 4.36 -15.21
N ALA A 39 29.89 3.08 -14.83
CA ALA A 39 31.10 2.47 -14.30
C ALA A 39 32.29 2.59 -15.28
N GLY A 40 33.46 2.99 -14.76
CA GLY A 40 34.69 3.14 -15.54
C GLY A 40 34.87 4.49 -16.27
N THR A 41 33.94 5.43 -16.12
CA THR A 41 34.03 6.77 -16.74
C THR A 41 34.73 7.80 -15.85
N LYS A 42 35.32 8.84 -16.47
CA LYS A 42 35.88 9.97 -15.74
C LYS A 42 34.75 10.92 -15.30
N TYR A 43 34.48 10.96 -14.00
CA TYR A 43 33.41 11.72 -13.33
C TYR A 43 33.21 13.13 -13.90
N ALA A 44 34.29 13.90 -14.07
CA ALA A 44 34.22 15.29 -14.52
C ALA A 44 33.68 15.48 -15.95
N TYR A 45 33.85 14.50 -16.85
CA TYR A 45 33.34 14.62 -18.23
C TYR A 45 31.84 14.29 -18.28
N VAL A 46 31.43 13.21 -17.62
CA VAL A 46 30.03 12.76 -17.58
C VAL A 46 29.12 13.79 -16.93
N ILE A 47 29.57 14.43 -15.83
CA ILE A 47 28.79 15.46 -15.16
C ILE A 47 28.56 16.68 -16.07
N ASN A 48 29.58 17.10 -16.82
CA ASN A 48 29.44 18.24 -17.74
C ASN A 48 28.44 17.95 -18.86
N ASP A 49 28.51 16.75 -19.46
CA ASP A 49 27.57 16.32 -20.49
C ASP A 49 26.16 16.18 -19.91
N ALA A 50 26.04 15.64 -18.69
CA ALA A 50 24.75 15.50 -18.02
C ALA A 50 24.07 16.85 -17.75
N ILE A 51 24.82 17.86 -17.30
CA ILE A 51 24.27 19.22 -17.10
C ILE A 51 23.88 19.84 -18.44
N LYS A 52 24.67 19.61 -19.49
CA LYS A 52 24.38 20.12 -20.83
C LYS A 52 23.10 19.51 -21.41
N ASP A 53 22.82 18.25 -21.14
CA ASP A 53 21.64 17.55 -21.65
C ASP A 53 20.40 17.69 -20.75
N ALA A 54 20.58 18.12 -19.50
CA ALA A 54 19.49 18.36 -18.56
C ALA A 54 18.52 19.46 -19.04
N ALA A 55 17.25 19.32 -18.68
CA ALA A 55 16.22 20.32 -18.92
C ALA A 55 16.34 21.51 -17.96
N CYS A 56 16.72 21.24 -16.72
CA CYS A 56 17.01 22.24 -15.68
C CYS A 56 17.99 21.65 -14.65
N LEU A 57 18.66 22.52 -13.91
CA LEU A 57 19.44 22.14 -12.72
C LEU A 57 18.59 22.42 -11.47
N VAL A 58 18.49 21.43 -10.59
CA VAL A 58 17.86 21.53 -9.28
C VAL A 58 18.97 21.62 -8.24
N LEU A 59 19.10 22.77 -7.61
CA LEU A 59 20.13 23.04 -6.61
C LEU A 59 19.56 22.82 -5.21
N LEU A 60 20.06 21.80 -4.50
CA LEU A 60 19.75 21.55 -3.10
C LEU A 60 20.65 22.39 -2.21
N PHE A 61 20.11 23.52 -1.76
CA PHE A 61 20.90 24.60 -1.19
C PHE A 61 20.95 24.53 0.35
N THR A 62 22.18 24.35 0.85
CA THR A 62 22.59 24.22 2.26
C THR A 62 23.96 24.88 2.47
N ASN A 63 24.41 25.05 3.72
CA ASN A 63 25.78 25.53 3.99
C ASN A 63 26.82 24.57 3.39
N ALA A 64 26.57 23.26 3.48
CA ALA A 64 27.45 22.25 2.91
C ALA A 64 27.52 22.29 1.38
N SER A 65 26.45 22.72 0.70
CA SER A 65 26.45 22.93 -0.75
C SER A 65 27.24 24.19 -1.13
N GLN A 66 27.16 25.25 -0.34
CA GLN A 66 27.88 26.50 -0.59
C GLN A 66 29.41 26.35 -0.49
N GLU A 67 29.87 25.45 0.38
CA GLU A 67 31.30 25.13 0.54
C GLU A 67 31.83 24.12 -0.50
N SER A 68 30.93 23.51 -1.29
CA SER A 68 31.31 22.46 -2.24
C SER A 68 31.77 23.07 -3.56
N ILE A 69 33.06 22.93 -3.85
CA ILE A 69 33.65 23.31 -5.15
C ILE A 69 33.00 22.55 -6.33
N PHE A 70 32.45 21.36 -6.08
CA PHE A 70 31.75 20.61 -7.13
C PHE A 70 30.40 21.22 -7.43
N VAL A 71 29.60 21.54 -6.40
CA VAL A 71 28.30 22.22 -6.58
C VAL A 71 28.50 23.58 -7.26
N GLU A 72 29.52 24.35 -6.84
CA GLU A 72 29.83 25.64 -7.46
C GLU A 72 30.12 25.51 -8.96
N LYS A 73 30.93 24.52 -9.36
CA LYS A 73 31.24 24.23 -10.77
C LYS A 73 30.02 23.77 -11.57
N GLU A 74 29.13 22.99 -10.96
CA GLU A 74 27.89 22.54 -11.60
C GLU A 74 26.94 23.71 -11.85
N VAL A 75 26.82 24.63 -10.89
CA VAL A 75 26.05 25.87 -11.01
C VAL A 75 26.65 26.78 -12.08
N GLU A 76 27.96 27.03 -12.06
CA GLU A 76 28.65 27.80 -13.10
C GLU A 76 28.42 27.19 -14.49
N ARG A 77 28.49 25.86 -14.61
CA ARG A 77 28.24 25.14 -15.86
C ARG A 77 26.80 25.27 -16.32
N ALA A 78 25.82 25.18 -15.42
CA ALA A 78 24.41 25.37 -15.75
C ALA A 78 24.15 26.79 -16.26
N VAL A 79 24.71 27.81 -15.59
CA VAL A 79 24.64 29.21 -16.04
C VAL A 79 25.27 29.37 -17.42
N ALA A 80 26.47 28.84 -17.64
CA ALA A 80 27.17 28.92 -18.93
C ALA A 80 26.41 28.24 -20.08
N ASN A 81 25.64 27.18 -19.80
CA ASN A 81 24.80 26.49 -20.78
C ASN A 81 23.37 27.06 -20.87
N GLY A 82 23.07 28.16 -20.18
CA GLY A 82 21.74 28.78 -20.17
C GLY A 82 20.64 27.87 -19.57
N LYS A 83 21.01 26.96 -18.65
CA LYS A 83 20.06 26.05 -18.00
C LYS A 83 19.31 26.78 -16.90
N PRO A 84 17.97 26.64 -16.84
CA PRO A 84 17.19 27.10 -15.69
C PRO A 84 17.69 26.45 -14.41
N ILE A 85 17.87 27.25 -13.35
CA ILE A 85 18.28 26.78 -12.03
C ILE A 85 17.09 26.94 -11.09
N ILE A 86 16.67 25.84 -10.46
CA ILE A 86 15.61 25.82 -9.45
C ILE A 86 16.29 25.56 -8.11
N THR A 87 16.38 26.60 -7.28
CA THR A 87 17.05 26.52 -5.99
C THR A 87 16.06 26.18 -4.88
N MET A 88 16.27 25.02 -4.26
CA MET A 88 15.54 24.53 -3.10
C MET A 88 16.38 24.75 -1.84
N GLU A 89 16.03 25.75 -1.04
CA GLU A 89 16.73 26.05 0.22
C GLU A 89 16.26 25.08 1.31
N LEU A 90 17.09 24.11 1.66
CA LEU A 90 16.74 23.03 2.61
C LEU A 90 17.01 23.42 4.08
N GLU A 91 17.76 24.49 4.29
CA GLU A 91 18.04 25.07 5.60
C GLU A 91 18.32 26.57 5.42
N ARG A 92 18.07 27.38 6.45
CA ARG A 92 18.24 28.83 6.36
C ARG A 92 19.72 29.18 6.19
N VAL A 93 20.08 29.80 5.07
CA VAL A 93 21.47 30.16 4.77
C VAL A 93 21.63 31.60 4.29
N VAL A 94 22.79 32.20 4.58
CA VAL A 94 23.19 33.48 4.00
C VAL A 94 24.07 33.19 2.78
N LEU A 95 23.79 33.84 1.66
CA LEU A 95 24.56 33.68 0.42
C LEU A 95 25.98 34.21 0.59
N ASN A 96 26.98 33.38 0.34
CA ASN A 96 28.37 33.82 0.21
C ASN A 96 28.58 34.66 -1.08
N SER A 97 29.73 35.32 -1.20
CA SER A 97 30.02 36.21 -2.34
C SER A 97 29.97 35.51 -3.70
N GLY A 98 30.28 34.21 -3.76
CA GLY A 98 30.20 33.42 -5.00
C GLY A 98 28.75 33.18 -5.43
N TYR A 99 27.90 32.70 -4.52
CA TYR A 99 26.48 32.45 -4.83
C TYR A 99 25.64 33.73 -4.91
N GLN A 100 26.08 34.86 -4.34
CA GLN A 100 25.47 36.17 -4.61
C GLN A 100 25.56 36.53 -6.11
N PHE A 101 26.65 36.17 -6.77
CA PHE A 101 26.82 36.40 -8.21
C PHE A 101 25.89 35.50 -9.04
N TYR A 102 25.80 34.20 -8.70
CA TYR A 102 25.01 33.24 -9.49
C TYR A 102 23.50 33.30 -9.21
N LEU A 103 23.10 33.48 -7.94
CA LEU A 103 21.71 33.36 -7.49
C LEU A 103 21.07 34.70 -7.08
N GLY A 104 21.82 35.80 -7.01
CA GLY A 104 21.34 37.08 -6.47
C GLY A 104 20.11 37.68 -7.18
N ASN A 105 19.87 37.27 -8.43
CA ASN A 105 18.70 37.67 -9.24
C ASN A 105 17.75 36.50 -9.56
N GLN A 106 17.89 35.36 -8.89
CA GLN A 106 17.07 34.17 -9.10
C GLN A 106 16.11 33.92 -7.93
N GLN A 107 14.97 33.30 -8.20
CA GLN A 107 14.03 32.91 -7.16
C GLN A 107 14.57 31.71 -6.38
N ILE A 108 14.66 31.86 -5.05
CA ILE A 108 14.99 30.78 -4.11
C ILE A 108 13.70 30.35 -3.42
N ILE A 109 13.44 29.04 -3.39
CA ILE A 109 12.26 28.46 -2.76
C ILE A 109 12.68 27.80 -1.45
N ALA A 110 12.19 28.34 -0.33
CA ALA A 110 12.45 27.78 1.00
C ALA A 110 11.69 26.47 1.19
N THR A 111 12.41 25.35 1.26
CA THR A 111 11.88 23.99 1.40
C THR A 111 12.55 23.27 2.58
N PRO A 112 12.41 23.77 3.82
CA PRO A 112 13.03 23.15 5.00
C PRO A 112 12.44 21.78 5.35
N LYS A 113 11.25 21.47 4.81
CA LYS A 113 10.59 20.17 4.90
C LYS A 113 10.57 19.54 3.52
N ILE A 114 11.21 18.38 3.39
CA ILE A 114 11.14 17.55 2.18
C ILE A 114 9.87 16.72 2.29
N ASN A 115 8.73 17.34 1.99
CA ASN A 115 7.41 16.72 2.07
C ASN A 115 6.53 17.25 0.92
N GLU A 116 5.79 16.36 0.27
CA GLU A 116 4.83 16.69 -0.79
C GLU A 116 3.60 17.45 -0.28
N ASP A 117 3.34 17.50 1.04
CA ASP A 117 2.28 18.35 1.60
C ASP A 117 2.70 19.82 1.79
N ASP A 118 3.99 20.13 1.67
CA ASP A 118 4.51 21.49 1.85
C ASP A 118 4.29 22.34 0.58
N GLU A 119 3.65 23.50 0.73
CA GLU A 119 3.27 24.35 -0.40
C GLU A 119 4.49 24.85 -1.20
N ASN A 120 5.59 25.19 -0.52
CA ASN A 120 6.81 25.64 -1.18
C ASN A 120 7.49 24.48 -1.91
N PHE A 121 7.50 23.29 -1.31
CA PHE A 121 8.02 22.09 -1.95
C PHE A 121 7.22 21.73 -3.21
N GLN A 122 5.88 21.81 -3.16
CA GLN A 122 5.01 21.64 -4.31
C GLN A 122 5.26 22.68 -5.40
N ARG A 123 5.51 23.94 -5.03
CA ARG A 123 5.87 25.00 -6.00
C ARG A 123 7.19 24.70 -6.71
N ALA A 124 8.18 24.19 -5.99
CA ALA A 124 9.44 23.74 -6.58
C ALA A 124 9.20 22.55 -7.54
N LEU A 125 8.46 21.53 -7.11
CA LEU A 125 8.11 20.38 -7.95
C LEU A 125 7.39 20.78 -9.24
N GLN A 126 6.43 21.71 -9.16
CA GLN A 126 5.71 22.23 -10.32
C GLN A 126 6.65 22.91 -11.32
N GLY A 127 7.58 23.73 -10.83
CA GLY A 127 8.60 24.36 -11.69
C GLY A 127 9.46 23.33 -12.41
N ILE A 128 9.91 22.30 -11.69
CA ILE A 128 10.77 21.23 -12.24
C ILE A 128 10.00 20.38 -13.26
N ALA A 129 8.76 20.01 -12.96
CA ALA A 129 7.88 19.28 -13.86
C ALA A 129 7.65 20.07 -15.17
N ALA A 130 7.54 21.39 -15.09
CA ALA A 130 7.35 22.23 -16.28
C ALA A 130 8.55 22.18 -17.23
N PHE A 131 9.78 22.22 -16.72
CA PHE A 131 10.99 22.14 -17.56
C PHE A 131 11.23 20.73 -18.12
N THR A 132 10.89 19.68 -17.36
CA THR A 132 11.07 18.29 -17.79
C THR A 132 10.01 17.81 -18.80
N GLY A 133 8.99 18.64 -19.09
CA GLY A 133 7.95 18.37 -20.08
C GLY A 133 6.71 17.66 -19.53
N ARG A 134 6.43 17.82 -18.23
CA ARG A 134 5.31 17.19 -17.50
C ARG A 134 4.32 18.24 -16.95
N THR A 135 3.92 19.22 -17.77
CA THR A 135 2.97 20.28 -17.36
C THR A 135 1.51 19.82 -17.15
N ASP A 136 1.13 18.65 -17.65
CA ASP A 136 -0.29 18.26 -17.76
C ASP A 136 -0.87 17.61 -16.49
N THR A 137 -0.02 17.11 -15.58
CA THR A 137 -0.46 16.45 -14.33
C THR A 137 -0.87 17.42 -13.22
N LEU A 138 -0.41 18.67 -13.25
CA LEU A 138 -0.61 19.63 -12.14
C LEU A 138 -1.65 20.72 -12.43
N LYS A 139 -1.85 21.14 -13.70
CA LYS A 139 -2.87 22.15 -14.06
C LYS A 139 -4.31 21.65 -13.90
N LYS A 140 -4.56 20.34 -13.99
CA LYS A 140 -5.88 19.75 -13.76
C LYS A 140 -6.38 19.92 -12.32
N LYS A 141 -5.47 20.10 -11.35
CA LYS A 141 -5.79 20.26 -9.92
C LYS A 141 -6.27 21.67 -9.58
N THR A 142 -5.82 22.70 -10.32
CA THR A 142 -6.15 24.12 -10.06
C THR A 142 -7.39 24.61 -10.83
N GLN A 143 -7.74 24.00 -11.97
CA GLN A 143 -8.94 24.38 -12.71
C GLN A 143 -10.23 23.74 -12.18
N LEU A 144 -10.16 22.60 -11.48
CA LEU A 144 -11.34 22.00 -10.83
C LEU A 144 -11.80 22.77 -9.58
N SER A 145 -10.95 23.60 -8.96
CA SER A 145 -11.36 24.40 -7.80
C SER A 145 -12.08 25.70 -8.16
N ALA A 146 -11.88 26.23 -9.38
CA ALA A 146 -12.46 27.50 -9.82
C ALA A 146 -13.82 27.35 -10.56
N ALA A 147 -14.20 26.13 -10.98
CA ALA A 147 -15.43 25.89 -11.73
C ALA A 147 -16.69 25.67 -10.85
N ASN A 148 -16.56 25.67 -9.53
CA ASN A 148 -17.66 25.41 -8.59
C ASN A 148 -18.16 26.66 -7.83
N GLU A 149 -17.99 27.86 -8.39
CA GLU A 149 -18.64 29.07 -7.90
C GLU A 149 -19.31 29.83 -9.05
N THR A 150 -20.55 29.46 -9.40
CA THR A 150 -21.61 30.43 -9.73
C THR A 150 -22.94 29.71 -9.99
N ALA A 151 -23.87 29.82 -9.06
CA ALA A 151 -25.30 29.80 -9.33
C ALA A 151 -26.03 30.58 -8.23
N THR A 152 -26.21 31.88 -8.44
CA THR A 152 -27.17 32.69 -7.69
C THR A 152 -28.60 32.32 -8.07
N VAL A 153 -29.43 31.93 -7.08
CA VAL A 153 -30.87 32.21 -7.06
C VAL A 153 -31.31 32.53 -5.62
N GLN A 154 -31.99 33.67 -5.45
CA GLN A 154 -32.64 34.11 -4.22
C GLN A 154 -34.00 33.40 -4.03
N ASN A 155 -34.29 32.82 -2.87
CA ASN A 155 -35.23 33.37 -1.85
C ASN A 155 -35.64 32.36 -0.75
N ALA A 156 -35.80 32.95 0.45
CA ALA A 156 -36.65 32.58 1.59
C ALA A 156 -36.45 31.24 2.34
N GLY A 157 -35.66 31.33 3.42
CA GLY A 157 -36.07 30.82 4.73
C GLY A 157 -36.01 29.31 4.98
N GLY A 158 -34.93 28.86 5.63
CA GLY A 158 -34.92 27.58 6.36
C GLY A 158 -33.59 26.85 6.23
N ASN A 159 -32.77 26.93 7.28
CA ASN A 159 -31.54 26.15 7.43
C ASN A 159 -31.79 24.66 7.16
N LYS A 160 -31.28 24.15 6.03
CA LYS A 160 -30.94 22.73 5.85
C LYS A 160 -29.45 22.66 5.64
N LYS A 161 -28.75 22.04 6.60
CA LYS A 161 -27.40 21.50 6.38
C LYS A 161 -27.48 20.59 5.16
N THR A 162 -26.74 20.94 4.11
CA THR A 162 -26.50 20.08 2.97
C THR A 162 -25.55 18.99 3.43
N GLU A 163 -26.10 17.89 3.94
CA GLU A 163 -25.35 16.64 4.05
C GLU A 163 -25.19 16.09 2.64
N THR A 164 -23.96 16.11 2.12
CA THR A 164 -23.56 15.25 1.01
C THR A 164 -23.75 13.81 1.47
N VAL A 165 -24.85 13.18 1.06
CA VAL A 165 -25.10 11.76 1.29
C VAL A 165 -23.94 10.98 0.67
N SER A 166 -23.14 10.30 1.50
CA SER A 166 -22.12 9.38 1.00
C SER A 166 -22.80 8.30 0.16
N ARG A 167 -22.26 8.02 -1.04
CA ARG A 167 -22.77 6.95 -1.92
C ARG A 167 -22.73 5.55 -1.25
N TYR A 168 -21.93 5.42 -0.20
CA TYR A 168 -21.70 4.21 0.58
C TYR A 168 -22.22 4.38 2.00
N SER A 169 -22.78 3.32 2.54
CA SER A 169 -23.38 3.28 3.86
C SER A 169 -22.47 2.59 4.87
N ASN A 170 -22.55 3.05 6.11
CA ASN A 170 -22.06 2.31 7.27
C ASN A 170 -22.75 0.94 7.39
N PRO A 171 -22.18 -0.02 8.13
CA PRO A 171 -22.75 -1.34 8.32
C PRO A 171 -24.19 -1.28 8.83
N ARG A 172 -25.06 -2.10 8.23
CA ARG A 172 -26.46 -2.23 8.63
C ARG A 172 -26.61 -3.45 9.51
N ILE A 173 -27.00 -3.25 10.76
CA ILE A 173 -27.09 -4.29 11.79
C ILE A 173 -28.57 -4.52 12.12
N VAL A 174 -29.01 -5.78 12.06
CA VAL A 174 -30.37 -6.21 12.39
C VAL A 174 -30.29 -7.38 13.35
N GLU A 175 -31.15 -7.41 14.37
CA GLU A 175 -31.25 -8.57 15.26
C GLU A 175 -31.63 -9.82 14.46
N ASP A 176 -30.90 -10.90 14.67
CA ASP A 176 -31.15 -12.20 14.05
C ASP A 176 -30.77 -13.30 15.02
N ALA A 177 -31.78 -13.83 15.72
CA ALA A 177 -31.60 -14.87 16.73
C ALA A 177 -31.18 -16.23 16.14
N SER A 178 -31.16 -16.39 14.80
CA SER A 178 -30.63 -17.59 14.16
C SER A 178 -29.10 -17.59 14.07
N MET A 179 -28.46 -16.43 14.25
CA MET A 179 -27.02 -16.27 14.22
C MET A 179 -26.42 -16.43 15.62
N GLU A 180 -25.21 -17.00 15.71
CA GLU A 180 -24.44 -17.15 16.96
C GLU A 180 -24.13 -15.80 17.60
N SER A 181 -23.93 -14.79 16.77
CA SER A 181 -23.77 -13.39 17.18
C SER A 181 -25.07 -12.73 17.67
N GLY A 182 -26.23 -13.31 17.35
CA GLY A 182 -27.54 -12.70 17.57
C GLY A 182 -27.85 -11.52 16.64
N GLN A 183 -27.00 -11.24 15.64
CA GLN A 183 -27.17 -10.15 14.70
C GLN A 183 -26.72 -10.52 13.28
N LYS A 184 -27.53 -10.11 12.29
CA LYS A 184 -27.11 -10.07 10.90
C LYS A 184 -26.56 -8.69 10.59
N VAL A 185 -25.41 -8.66 9.93
CA VAL A 185 -24.78 -7.42 9.47
C VAL A 185 -24.61 -7.46 7.97
N THR A 186 -24.94 -6.36 7.30
CA THR A 186 -24.70 -6.17 5.87
C THR A 186 -23.77 -4.97 5.66
N TRP A 187 -22.68 -5.19 4.93
CA TRP A 187 -21.73 -4.18 4.50
C TRP A 187 -21.94 -3.83 3.04
N ASP A 188 -21.84 -2.54 2.71
CA ASP A 188 -21.57 -2.14 1.34
C ASP A 188 -20.13 -2.54 0.98
N CYS A 189 -19.91 -2.85 -0.30
CA CYS A 189 -18.60 -3.27 -0.79
C CYS A 189 -18.05 -2.38 -1.90
N ILE A 190 -16.71 -2.34 -1.99
CA ILE A 190 -15.95 -1.60 -3.00
C ILE A 190 -14.97 -2.53 -3.70
N TRP A 191 -14.87 -2.41 -5.03
CA TRP A 191 -13.76 -2.96 -5.82
C TRP A 191 -12.64 -1.91 -5.90
N PHE A 192 -11.45 -2.25 -5.43
CA PHE A 192 -10.30 -1.34 -5.44
C PHE A 192 -8.98 -2.12 -5.36
N GLY A 193 -8.02 -1.84 -6.26
CA GLY A 193 -6.80 -2.64 -6.39
C GLY A 193 -7.06 -4.06 -6.90
N SER A 194 -5.98 -4.83 -7.05
CA SER A 194 -6.02 -6.22 -7.53
C SER A 194 -4.92 -7.09 -6.92
N TYR A 195 -5.24 -8.33 -6.55
CA TYR A 195 -4.28 -9.28 -5.97
C TYR A 195 -4.50 -10.69 -6.54
N PRO A 196 -3.51 -11.60 -6.50
CA PRO A 196 -3.71 -13.00 -6.89
C PRO A 196 -4.76 -13.65 -5.99
N GLN A 197 -5.74 -14.33 -6.59
CA GLN A 197 -6.84 -14.94 -5.84
C GLN A 197 -7.14 -16.36 -6.33
N SER A 198 -7.62 -16.51 -7.56
CA SER A 198 -7.98 -17.83 -8.13
C SER A 198 -6.78 -18.59 -8.69
N GLU A 199 -6.71 -19.90 -8.47
CA GLU A 199 -5.75 -20.78 -9.17
C GLU A 199 -6.14 -20.92 -10.64
N VAL A 200 -5.19 -20.82 -11.55
CA VAL A 200 -5.40 -21.02 -12.98
C VAL A 200 -5.08 -22.46 -13.32
N VAL A 201 -5.99 -23.12 -14.02
CA VAL A 201 -5.85 -24.53 -14.42
C VAL A 201 -6.20 -24.72 -15.89
N CYS A 202 -5.50 -25.61 -16.57
CA CYS A 202 -5.79 -25.99 -17.94
C CYS A 202 -7.09 -26.81 -18.00
N GLU A 203 -7.95 -26.56 -18.99
CA GLU A 203 -9.19 -27.32 -19.23
C GLU A 203 -8.99 -28.84 -19.34
N THR A 204 -7.80 -29.27 -19.73
CA THR A 204 -7.43 -30.69 -19.86
C THR A 204 -7.02 -31.34 -18.54
N ASN A 205 -6.76 -30.57 -17.48
CA ASN A 205 -6.40 -31.10 -16.17
C ASN A 205 -7.67 -31.34 -15.32
N THR A 206 -8.50 -32.28 -15.75
CA THR A 206 -9.78 -32.60 -15.12
C THR A 206 -9.61 -33.06 -13.66
N ARG A 207 -8.52 -33.78 -13.35
CA ARG A 207 -8.20 -34.19 -11.98
C ARG A 207 -8.06 -32.97 -11.06
N ARG A 208 -7.23 -31.99 -11.42
CA ARG A 208 -7.01 -30.80 -10.59
C ARG A 208 -8.27 -29.96 -10.45
N ILE A 209 -9.06 -29.86 -11.52
CA ILE A 209 -10.36 -29.17 -11.47
C ILE A 209 -11.27 -29.81 -10.41
N SER A 210 -11.41 -31.13 -10.40
CA SER A 210 -12.21 -31.83 -9.39
C SER A 210 -11.66 -31.70 -7.96
N GLU A 211 -10.33 -31.64 -7.79
CA GLU A 211 -9.69 -31.37 -6.48
C GLU A 211 -9.99 -29.96 -5.98
N LEU A 212 -10.04 -28.96 -6.87
CA LEU A 212 -10.34 -27.57 -6.50
C LEU A 212 -11.82 -27.39 -6.16
N GLU A 213 -12.71 -28.02 -6.93
CA GLU A 213 -14.16 -28.05 -6.70
C GLU A 213 -14.51 -28.69 -5.35
N SER A 214 -13.93 -29.84 -5.03
CA SER A 214 -14.24 -30.56 -3.78
C SER A 214 -13.80 -29.82 -2.51
N ASN A 215 -12.83 -28.91 -2.65
CA ASN A 215 -12.24 -28.15 -1.56
C ASN A 215 -12.75 -26.69 -1.47
N ASP A 216 -13.79 -26.33 -2.24
CA ASP A 216 -14.35 -24.96 -2.32
C ASP A 216 -13.28 -23.89 -2.60
N ASN A 217 -12.30 -24.23 -3.46
CA ASN A 217 -11.31 -23.26 -3.93
C ASN A 217 -11.86 -22.45 -5.10
N LEU A 218 -11.44 -21.19 -5.20
CA LEU A 218 -11.65 -20.38 -6.39
C LEU A 218 -10.61 -20.74 -7.46
N TYR A 219 -11.07 -20.99 -8.68
CA TYR A 219 -10.21 -21.34 -9.80
C TYR A 219 -10.73 -20.77 -11.12
N ALA A 220 -9.84 -20.63 -12.08
CA ALA A 220 -10.14 -20.22 -13.44
C ALA A 220 -9.64 -21.28 -14.42
N VAL A 221 -10.57 -21.87 -15.17
CA VAL A 221 -10.24 -22.81 -16.25
C VAL A 221 -9.87 -22.02 -17.51
N VAL A 222 -8.71 -22.35 -18.10
CA VAL A 222 -8.23 -21.73 -19.33
C VAL A 222 -7.98 -22.77 -20.42
N SER A 223 -8.08 -22.34 -21.68
CA SER A 223 -7.78 -23.21 -22.82
C SER A 223 -6.33 -23.68 -22.81
N SER A 224 -6.06 -24.82 -23.43
CA SER A 224 -4.70 -25.38 -23.55
C SER A 224 -3.72 -24.40 -24.23
N VAL A 225 -4.22 -23.57 -25.15
CA VAL A 225 -3.46 -22.53 -25.84
C VAL A 225 -3.05 -21.43 -24.87
N LEU A 226 -3.99 -20.90 -24.08
CA LEU A 226 -3.71 -19.85 -23.11
C LEU A 226 -2.84 -20.38 -21.96
N TRP A 227 -3.09 -21.60 -21.49
CA TRP A 227 -2.25 -22.28 -20.49
C TRP A 227 -0.78 -22.32 -20.91
N LYS A 228 -0.49 -22.68 -22.17
CA LYS A 228 0.88 -22.67 -22.70
C LYS A 228 1.48 -21.26 -22.70
N LYS A 229 0.72 -20.22 -23.05
CA LYS A 229 1.20 -18.83 -22.96
C LYS A 229 1.53 -18.44 -21.51
N ILE A 230 0.65 -18.78 -20.57
CA ILE A 230 0.82 -18.47 -19.13
C ILE A 230 2.07 -19.16 -18.57
N THR A 231 2.23 -20.46 -18.85
CA THR A 231 3.34 -21.25 -18.31
C THR A 231 4.68 -20.95 -18.97
N CYS A 232 4.70 -20.52 -20.24
CA CYS A 232 5.92 -20.14 -20.96
C CYS A 232 6.24 -18.63 -20.87
N ALA A 233 5.44 -17.83 -20.19
CA ALA A 233 5.70 -16.39 -20.04
C ALA A 233 6.98 -16.13 -19.25
N VAL A 234 7.59 -14.96 -19.50
CA VAL A 234 8.72 -14.47 -18.69
C VAL A 234 8.14 -13.78 -17.46
N TYR A 235 8.34 -14.40 -16.29
CA TYR A 235 7.94 -13.84 -15.01
C TYR A 235 9.07 -13.01 -14.42
N ASP A 236 8.72 -11.87 -13.82
CA ASP A 236 9.66 -11.01 -13.13
C ASP A 236 10.14 -11.61 -11.79
N ARG A 237 10.98 -10.87 -11.06
CA ARG A 237 11.50 -11.30 -9.75
C ARG A 237 10.43 -11.46 -8.67
N ASN A 238 9.26 -10.85 -8.85
CA ASN A 238 8.11 -10.99 -7.97
C ASN A 238 7.24 -12.18 -8.39
N GLY A 239 7.56 -12.86 -9.48
CA GLY A 239 6.76 -13.94 -10.02
C GLY A 239 5.54 -13.44 -10.78
N ASP A 240 5.56 -12.21 -11.31
CA ASP A 240 4.45 -11.63 -12.05
C ASP A 240 4.71 -11.61 -13.57
N ALA A 241 3.67 -11.84 -14.37
CA ALA A 241 3.69 -11.67 -15.82
C ALA A 241 2.34 -11.16 -16.34
N ILE A 242 2.35 -10.47 -17.48
CA ILE A 242 1.12 -10.10 -18.21
C ILE A 242 1.02 -10.97 -19.45
N VAL A 243 -0.11 -11.67 -19.59
CA VAL A 243 -0.41 -12.53 -20.75
C VAL A 243 -1.79 -12.15 -21.27
N ASP A 244 -1.86 -11.75 -22.55
CA ASP A 244 -3.08 -11.29 -23.22
C ASP A 244 -3.84 -10.22 -22.41
N GLY A 245 -3.11 -9.29 -21.77
CA GLY A 245 -3.67 -8.19 -20.98
C GLY A 245 -4.10 -8.56 -19.56
N VAL A 246 -3.96 -9.82 -19.14
CA VAL A 246 -4.27 -10.28 -17.78
C VAL A 246 -2.98 -10.53 -17.01
N LYS A 247 -2.91 -10.04 -15.77
CA LYS A 247 -1.77 -10.26 -14.88
C LYS A 247 -1.91 -11.61 -14.17
N TYR A 248 -0.82 -12.38 -14.15
CA TYR A 248 -0.72 -13.68 -13.50
C TYR A 248 0.46 -13.71 -12.53
N LYS A 249 0.28 -14.51 -11.47
CA LYS A 249 1.30 -14.81 -10.47
C LYS A 249 1.75 -16.26 -10.62
N ARG A 250 3.05 -16.48 -10.80
CA ARG A 250 3.69 -17.77 -10.64
C ARG A 250 4.15 -17.91 -9.19
N LEU A 251 3.76 -19.00 -8.54
CA LEU A 251 4.12 -19.31 -7.15
C LEU A 251 4.85 -20.66 -7.10
N SER A 252 6.04 -20.68 -6.50
CA SER A 252 6.71 -21.94 -6.14
C SER A 252 6.19 -22.45 -4.80
N LYS A 253 6.14 -23.77 -4.62
CA LYS A 253 5.83 -24.39 -3.32
C LYS A 253 6.76 -23.89 -2.20
N THR A 254 8.01 -23.58 -2.54
CA THR A 254 9.02 -23.06 -1.61
C THR A 254 8.83 -21.60 -1.22
N ASP A 255 7.94 -20.87 -1.92
CA ASP A 255 7.62 -19.47 -1.60
C ASP A 255 6.52 -19.37 -0.52
N ALA A 256 5.84 -20.47 -0.19
CA ALA A 256 4.79 -20.50 0.82
C ALA A 256 5.36 -20.30 2.24
N ALA A 257 4.63 -19.59 3.09
CA ALA A 257 5.01 -19.30 4.47
C ALA A 257 5.05 -20.57 5.35
N SER A 258 4.22 -21.57 5.05
CA SER A 258 4.25 -22.89 5.70
C SER A 258 4.38 -24.01 4.66
N GLU A 259 5.37 -24.87 4.86
CA GLU A 259 5.54 -26.12 4.09
C GLU A 259 4.71 -27.28 4.68
N ILE A 260 3.99 -27.06 5.78
CA ILE A 260 3.25 -28.13 6.47
C ILE A 260 2.08 -28.56 5.59
N VAL A 261 2.27 -29.67 4.88
CA VAL A 261 1.21 -30.44 4.25
C VAL A 261 1.07 -31.72 5.07
N ILE A 262 -0.06 -31.89 5.74
CA ILE A 262 -0.44 -33.18 6.33
C ILE A 262 -1.30 -33.90 5.27
N PRO A 263 -0.81 -34.97 4.63
CA PRO A 263 -1.56 -35.68 3.61
C PRO A 263 -2.93 -36.14 4.14
N GLY A 264 -4.00 -35.87 3.38
CA GLY A 264 -5.37 -36.28 3.71
C GLY A 264 -6.14 -35.32 4.63
N ILE A 265 -5.59 -34.14 4.95
CA ILE A 265 -6.31 -33.08 5.66
C ILE A 265 -6.71 -31.97 4.66
N ASN A 266 -7.98 -31.94 4.25
CA ASN A 266 -8.58 -31.01 3.27
C ASN A 266 -8.41 -29.51 3.62
N SER A 267 -7.99 -29.20 4.85
CA SER A 267 -7.80 -27.83 5.33
C SER A 267 -6.50 -27.18 4.84
N TYR A 268 -5.54 -27.93 4.26
CA TYR A 268 -4.34 -27.38 3.64
C TYR A 268 -4.50 -27.29 2.12
N TYR A 269 -3.72 -26.41 1.48
CA TYR A 269 -3.65 -26.39 0.02
C TYR A 269 -2.87 -27.59 -0.52
N GLU A 270 -3.52 -28.35 -1.39
CA GLU A 270 -2.93 -29.55 -1.97
C GLU A 270 -2.02 -29.20 -3.14
N TRP A 271 -0.71 -29.22 -2.89
CA TRP A 271 0.29 -29.03 -3.94
C TRP A 271 0.40 -30.23 -4.89
N GLY A 272 0.07 -31.44 -4.43
CA GLY A 272 0.30 -32.68 -5.21
C GLY A 272 1.78 -32.84 -5.58
N ASP A 273 2.03 -33.37 -6.78
CA ASP A 273 3.38 -33.53 -7.35
C ASP A 273 3.93 -32.25 -7.99
N ASP A 274 3.09 -31.24 -8.18
CA ASP A 274 3.50 -29.97 -8.80
C ASP A 274 4.27 -29.09 -7.80
N THR A 275 5.33 -28.47 -8.28
CA THR A 275 6.16 -27.54 -7.50
C THR A 275 5.86 -26.08 -7.79
N VAL A 276 5.06 -25.80 -8.83
CA VAL A 276 4.72 -24.46 -9.28
C VAL A 276 3.23 -24.39 -9.61
N ARG A 277 2.58 -23.30 -9.17
CA ARG A 277 1.17 -23.00 -9.42
C ARG A 277 1.04 -21.59 -10.00
N TYR A 278 -0.07 -21.34 -10.70
CA TYR A 278 -0.33 -20.05 -11.35
C TYR A 278 -1.64 -19.48 -10.82
N PHE A 279 -1.67 -18.19 -10.55
CA PHE A 279 -2.84 -17.50 -9.99
C PHE A 279 -3.18 -16.28 -10.81
N LYS A 280 -4.47 -16.03 -10.96
CA LYS A 280 -4.97 -14.85 -11.68
C LYS A 280 -5.08 -13.67 -10.71
N TYR A 281 -4.60 -12.50 -11.14
CA TYR A 281 -4.89 -11.26 -10.45
C TYR A 281 -6.34 -10.86 -10.70
N GLU A 282 -7.06 -10.59 -9.62
CA GLU A 282 -8.47 -10.24 -9.65
C GLU A 282 -8.71 -9.01 -8.76
N PRO A 283 -9.73 -8.18 -9.04
CA PRO A 283 -10.06 -7.04 -8.20
C PRO A 283 -10.27 -7.46 -6.74
N ILE A 284 -9.85 -6.63 -5.80
CA ILE A 284 -10.04 -6.90 -4.36
C ILE A 284 -11.39 -6.33 -3.95
N LYS A 285 -12.25 -7.16 -3.33
CA LYS A 285 -13.50 -6.74 -2.71
C LYS A 285 -13.20 -6.27 -1.28
N TRP A 286 -13.67 -5.09 -0.93
CA TRP A 286 -13.51 -4.47 0.39
C TRP A 286 -14.86 -4.23 1.04
N ARG A 287 -15.04 -4.61 2.29
CA ARG A 287 -16.18 -4.25 3.13
C ARG A 287 -15.98 -2.84 3.69
N VAL A 288 -17.01 -2.00 3.57
CA VAL A 288 -17.04 -0.67 4.17
C VAL A 288 -17.39 -0.77 5.65
N LEU A 289 -16.41 -0.56 6.53
CA LEU A 289 -16.61 -0.61 7.98
C LEU A 289 -17.12 0.73 8.54
N ASP A 290 -16.70 1.85 7.97
CA ASP A 290 -17.14 3.19 8.34
C ASP A 290 -16.95 4.16 7.17
N VAL A 291 -17.81 5.18 7.10
CA VAL A 291 -17.72 6.28 6.14
C VAL A 291 -17.94 7.60 6.86
N ASN A 292 -16.94 8.48 6.77
CA ASN A 292 -17.01 9.84 7.29
C ASN A 292 -16.58 10.84 6.20
N GLY A 293 -17.56 11.47 5.56
CA GLY A 293 -17.31 12.36 4.42
C GLY A 293 -16.72 11.59 3.23
N THR A 294 -15.49 11.94 2.83
CA THR A 294 -14.76 11.21 1.79
C THR A 294 -13.87 10.10 2.35
N ASP A 295 -13.84 9.89 3.67
CA ASP A 295 -13.07 8.82 4.26
C ASP A 295 -13.88 7.53 4.35
N ALA A 296 -13.44 6.47 3.68
CA ALA A 296 -14.01 5.14 3.84
C ALA A 296 -13.00 4.21 4.51
N PHE A 297 -13.33 3.71 5.70
CA PHE A 297 -12.54 2.68 6.36
C PHE A 297 -12.94 1.31 5.83
N LEU A 298 -11.98 0.60 5.26
CA LEU A 298 -12.20 -0.61 4.49
C LEU A 298 -11.47 -1.81 5.11
N LEU A 299 -12.10 -2.99 5.05
CA LEU A 299 -11.51 -4.28 5.38
C LEU A 299 -11.65 -5.23 4.19
N ALA A 300 -10.58 -5.92 3.80
CA ALA A 300 -10.65 -6.90 2.73
C ALA A 300 -11.73 -7.97 3.05
N ASP A 301 -12.63 -8.24 2.09
CA ASP A 301 -13.71 -9.20 2.28
C ASP A 301 -13.17 -10.61 2.58
N LYS A 302 -12.12 -11.00 1.86
CA LYS A 302 -11.36 -12.25 2.02
C LYS A 302 -9.93 -11.96 2.46
N SER A 303 -9.30 -12.92 3.13
CA SER A 303 -7.87 -12.87 3.37
C SER A 303 -7.13 -13.13 2.06
N LEU A 304 -6.15 -12.28 1.75
CA LEU A 304 -5.54 -12.21 0.42
C LEU A 304 -4.22 -12.97 0.30
N ASP A 305 -3.55 -13.22 1.42
CA ASP A 305 -2.22 -13.85 1.48
C ASP A 305 -2.04 -14.59 2.82
N ASP A 306 -0.94 -15.33 2.96
CA ASP A 306 -0.43 -15.82 4.24
C ASP A 306 1.00 -15.29 4.43
N GLN A 307 1.21 -14.61 5.56
CA GLN A 307 2.52 -14.17 5.99
C GLN A 307 2.63 -14.37 7.49
N ARG A 308 3.82 -14.81 7.93
CA ARG A 308 4.16 -14.74 9.35
C ARG A 308 4.07 -13.29 9.80
N TYR A 309 3.44 -13.05 10.95
CA TYR A 309 3.42 -11.73 11.58
C TYR A 309 4.85 -11.19 11.73
N ASN A 310 5.79 -12.07 12.04
CA ASN A 310 7.20 -11.77 12.11
C ASN A 310 8.08 -12.92 11.58
N THR A 311 9.16 -12.60 10.87
CA THR A 311 10.07 -13.60 10.29
C THR A 311 10.96 -14.31 11.31
N SER A 312 10.94 -13.91 12.58
CA SER A 312 11.65 -14.59 13.66
C SER A 312 10.75 -14.83 14.88
N ARG A 313 10.99 -15.95 15.57
CA ARG A 313 10.25 -16.34 16.79
C ARG A 313 10.79 -15.62 18.03
N THR A 314 10.76 -14.30 18.01
CA THR A 314 11.19 -13.44 19.11
C THR A 314 10.15 -12.36 19.37
N SER A 315 10.24 -11.71 20.53
CA SER A 315 9.40 -10.56 20.84
C SER A 315 9.52 -9.45 19.79
N VAL A 316 8.40 -8.90 19.36
CA VAL A 316 8.33 -7.78 18.41
C VAL A 316 7.07 -6.96 18.63
N LYS A 317 7.19 -5.65 18.55
CA LYS A 317 6.05 -4.72 18.56
C LYS A 317 5.61 -4.41 17.12
N TRP A 318 4.33 -4.06 16.91
CA TRP A 318 3.79 -3.77 15.56
C TRP A 318 4.68 -2.79 14.76
N GLU A 319 5.11 -1.70 15.41
CA GLU A 319 5.95 -0.65 14.80
C GLU A 319 7.23 -1.17 14.14
N LYS A 320 7.81 -2.28 14.66
CA LYS A 320 9.04 -2.93 14.18
C LYS A 320 8.83 -4.29 13.52
N SER A 321 7.58 -4.73 13.34
CA SER A 321 7.27 -6.02 12.75
C SER A 321 7.60 -6.08 11.26
N THR A 322 7.95 -7.27 10.77
CA THR A 322 8.10 -7.49 9.32
C THR A 322 6.75 -7.45 8.59
N MET A 323 5.64 -7.85 9.23
CA MET A 323 4.30 -7.71 8.66
C MET A 323 3.99 -6.27 8.29
N ARG A 324 4.20 -5.31 9.20
CA ARG A 324 3.99 -3.88 8.93
C ARG A 324 4.82 -3.39 7.76
N SER A 325 6.10 -3.80 7.71
CA SER A 325 7.02 -3.42 6.64
C SER A 325 6.64 -4.04 5.29
N TRP A 326 6.21 -5.30 5.29
CA TRP A 326 5.73 -6.00 4.09
C TRP A 326 4.40 -5.45 3.59
N LEU A 327 3.48 -5.03 4.47
CA LEU A 327 2.22 -4.43 4.04
C LEU A 327 2.44 -3.11 3.29
N ASN A 328 3.36 -2.27 3.79
CA ASN A 328 3.55 -0.90 3.32
C ASN A 328 4.79 -0.68 2.43
N GLY A 329 5.59 -1.72 2.19
CA GLY A 329 6.82 -1.61 1.39
C GLY A 329 7.92 -0.78 2.04
N TYR A 330 8.08 -0.88 3.35
CA TYR A 330 9.09 -0.11 4.08
C TYR A 330 10.51 -0.67 3.90
N TYR A 331 11.49 0.22 4.00
CA TYR A 331 12.92 -0.11 3.94
C TYR A 331 13.39 -0.88 5.16
N SER A 332 14.61 -1.44 5.05
CA SER A 332 15.25 -2.27 6.07
C SER A 332 15.28 -1.67 7.47
N TYR A 333 15.57 -0.37 7.60
CA TYR A 333 15.72 0.30 8.90
C TYR A 333 14.42 0.43 9.72
N VAL A 334 13.26 0.14 9.12
CA VAL A 334 11.97 0.26 9.81
C VAL A 334 11.70 -0.94 10.72
N ASN A 335 12.05 -2.16 10.30
CA ASN A 335 11.85 -3.37 11.10
C ASN A 335 13.12 -3.77 11.88
N THR A 336 12.93 -4.53 12.96
CA THR A 336 14.03 -4.98 13.84
C THR A 336 15.11 -5.78 13.11
N TYR A 337 14.77 -6.45 12.00
CA TYR A 337 15.66 -7.40 11.33
C TYR A 337 16.42 -6.82 10.15
N GLY A 338 16.25 -5.53 9.83
CA GLY A 338 16.96 -4.95 8.69
C GLY A 338 16.51 -5.51 7.34
N THR A 339 15.32 -6.12 7.23
CA THR A 339 14.84 -6.72 5.96
C THR A 339 14.20 -5.64 5.10
N ASP A 340 14.68 -5.47 3.86
CA ASP A 340 14.14 -4.46 2.93
C ASP A 340 12.90 -4.98 2.19
N TYR A 341 11.77 -4.30 2.39
CA TYR A 341 10.50 -4.62 1.72
C TYR A 341 10.12 -3.61 0.63
N SER A 342 10.98 -2.67 0.24
CA SER A 342 10.67 -1.67 -0.82
C SER A 342 10.30 -2.28 -2.17
N ASN A 343 10.72 -3.52 -2.40
CA ASN A 343 10.66 -4.21 -3.69
C ASN A 343 9.63 -5.36 -3.76
N LYS A 344 9.43 -6.10 -2.66
CA LYS A 344 8.52 -7.26 -2.56
C LYS A 344 7.59 -7.04 -1.37
N ASN A 345 6.45 -6.41 -1.62
CA ASN A 345 5.49 -5.99 -0.59
C ASN A 345 4.06 -6.02 -1.12
N PHE A 346 3.10 -5.93 -0.22
CA PHE A 346 1.68 -5.94 -0.56
C PHE A 346 1.25 -4.68 -1.32
N ILE A 347 1.52 -3.47 -0.81
CA ILE A 347 0.95 -2.22 -1.37
C ILE A 347 1.37 -1.96 -2.83
N ASN A 348 2.61 -2.29 -3.22
CA ASN A 348 3.08 -2.11 -4.59
C ASN A 348 2.58 -3.20 -5.54
N VAL A 349 2.26 -4.38 -5.01
CA VAL A 349 1.70 -5.50 -5.78
C VAL A 349 0.21 -5.32 -5.98
N ALA A 350 -0.50 -4.86 -4.95
CA ALA A 350 -1.94 -4.77 -4.90
C ALA A 350 -2.51 -3.51 -5.58
N PHE A 351 -1.75 -2.42 -5.61
CA PHE A 351 -2.25 -1.13 -6.07
C PHE A 351 -1.28 -0.46 -7.03
N ILE A 352 -1.81 0.15 -8.10
CA ILE A 352 -1.03 1.03 -8.98
C ILE A 352 -0.77 2.38 -8.30
N SER A 353 0.09 3.21 -8.89
CA SER A 353 0.52 4.49 -8.29
C SER A 353 -0.66 5.43 -7.96
N SER A 354 -1.64 5.56 -8.86
CA SER A 354 -2.82 6.41 -8.61
C SER A 354 -3.69 5.87 -7.47
N GLU A 355 -3.88 4.55 -7.39
CA GLU A 355 -4.60 3.91 -6.29
C GLU A 355 -3.87 4.12 -4.96
N ARG A 356 -2.55 3.94 -4.92
CA ARG A 356 -1.75 4.21 -3.71
C ARG A 356 -1.89 5.66 -3.22
N ASN A 357 -2.11 6.61 -4.11
CA ASN A 357 -2.34 8.01 -3.75
C ASN A 357 -3.73 8.24 -3.13
N ALA A 358 -4.73 7.44 -3.51
CA ALA A 358 -6.07 7.49 -2.92
C ALA A 358 -6.13 6.83 -1.54
N ILE A 359 -5.17 5.98 -1.18
CA ILE A 359 -5.08 5.38 0.16
C ILE A 359 -4.50 6.39 1.14
N LYS A 360 -5.23 6.71 2.20
CA LYS A 360 -4.78 7.70 3.20
C LYS A 360 -3.72 7.11 4.12
N THR A 361 -2.70 7.91 4.40
CA THR A 361 -1.79 7.64 5.52
C THR A 361 -2.54 7.92 6.81
N THR A 362 -2.78 6.87 7.58
CA THR A 362 -3.65 6.89 8.76
C THR A 362 -2.81 6.78 10.03
N GLU A 363 -3.18 7.53 11.07
CA GLU A 363 -2.63 7.28 12.41
C GLU A 363 -3.24 5.98 12.94
N VAL A 364 -2.41 4.95 13.07
CA VAL A 364 -2.81 3.62 13.53
C VAL A 364 -2.50 3.52 15.01
N VAL A 365 -3.56 3.45 15.82
CA VAL A 365 -3.45 3.34 17.28
C VAL A 365 -3.02 1.92 17.67
N ASN A 366 -1.99 1.81 18.51
CA ASN A 366 -1.39 0.53 18.90
C ASN A 366 -1.47 0.30 20.41
N ASP A 367 -2.70 0.26 20.92
CA ASP A 367 -3.02 0.07 22.33
C ASP A 367 -2.49 -1.26 22.90
N ASP A 368 -2.40 -1.28 24.23
CA ASP A 368 -2.14 -2.49 25.01
C ASP A 368 -3.23 -3.55 24.78
N ASN A 369 -2.89 -4.81 25.04
CA ASN A 369 -3.85 -5.90 25.01
C ASN A 369 -5.00 -5.62 25.99
N ILE A 370 -6.25 -5.73 25.51
CA ILE A 370 -7.46 -5.35 26.27
C ILE A 370 -7.59 -6.14 27.60
N ASN A 371 -7.25 -7.43 27.61
CA ASN A 371 -7.50 -8.31 28.75
C ASN A 371 -6.26 -8.55 29.62
N LEU A 372 -5.08 -8.55 28.99
CA LEU A 372 -3.84 -8.97 29.63
C LEU A 372 -2.94 -7.79 29.99
N GLY A 373 -3.20 -6.60 29.44
CA GLY A 373 -2.39 -5.40 29.66
C GLY A 373 -0.96 -5.52 29.10
N THR A 374 -0.72 -6.47 28.19
CA THR A 374 0.55 -6.57 27.47
C THR A 374 0.77 -5.28 26.69
N GLU A 375 1.87 -4.61 26.96
CA GLU A 375 2.17 -3.31 26.38
C GLU A 375 2.18 -3.35 24.85
N GLY A 376 1.43 -2.44 24.25
CA GLY A 376 1.44 -2.15 22.83
C GLY A 376 2.70 -1.38 22.42
N CYS A 377 2.54 -0.46 21.48
CA CYS A 377 3.64 0.38 21.01
C CYS A 377 3.17 1.79 20.65
N ASN A 378 4.08 2.63 20.19
CA ASN A 378 3.68 3.95 19.73
C ASN A 378 2.71 3.84 18.55
N ASN A 379 1.82 4.83 18.43
CA ASN A 379 0.99 4.95 17.25
C ASN A 379 1.87 5.09 16.00
N THR A 380 1.49 4.42 14.93
CA THR A 380 2.21 4.44 13.66
C THR A 380 1.45 5.27 12.62
N ARG A 381 2.09 5.59 11.50
CA ARG A 381 1.45 6.23 10.35
C ARG A 381 1.57 5.29 9.16
N ASP A 382 0.48 4.62 8.81
CA ASP A 382 0.46 3.54 7.82
C ASP A 382 -0.70 3.71 6.82
N LYS A 383 -0.49 3.25 5.58
CA LYS A 383 -1.55 3.22 4.55
C LYS A 383 -2.36 1.93 4.63
N ILE A 384 -1.67 0.81 4.84
CA ILE A 384 -2.25 -0.52 5.01
C ILE A 384 -1.88 -1.06 6.39
N PHE A 385 -2.84 -1.63 7.10
CA PHE A 385 -2.63 -2.21 8.43
C PHE A 385 -3.54 -3.41 8.68
N LEU A 386 -3.32 -4.11 9.79
CA LEU A 386 -4.26 -5.11 10.30
C LEU A 386 -5.11 -4.48 11.39
N LEU A 387 -6.37 -4.91 11.54
CA LEU A 387 -7.22 -4.45 12.65
C LEU A 387 -6.61 -4.80 14.02
N SER A 388 -7.00 -4.06 15.04
CA SER A 388 -6.66 -4.28 16.45
C SER A 388 -7.82 -4.95 17.16
N GLU A 389 -7.59 -5.41 18.39
CA GLU A 389 -8.65 -5.87 19.28
C GLU A 389 -9.78 -4.82 19.41
N ASN A 390 -9.43 -3.55 19.61
CA ASN A 390 -10.38 -2.45 19.75
C ASN A 390 -11.20 -2.17 18.47
N GLU A 391 -10.83 -2.74 17.32
CA GLU A 391 -11.59 -2.62 16.07
C GLU A 391 -12.35 -3.90 15.72
N VAL A 392 -12.20 -4.96 16.53
CA VAL A 392 -12.80 -6.29 16.28
C VAL A 392 -13.74 -6.72 17.41
N TYR A 393 -13.51 -6.30 18.65
CA TYR A 393 -14.41 -6.58 19.77
C TYR A 393 -14.23 -5.57 20.92
N ASN A 394 -15.08 -5.68 21.96
CA ASN A 394 -15.04 -4.93 23.22
C ASN A 394 -14.94 -3.39 23.13
N SER A 395 -15.33 -2.78 22.02
CA SER A 395 -15.35 -1.32 21.86
C SER A 395 -16.58 -0.83 21.10
N GLY A 396 -16.91 0.45 21.25
CA GLY A 396 -17.97 1.09 20.44
C GLY A 396 -17.64 1.08 18.94
N ARG A 397 -16.36 1.17 18.57
CA ARG A 397 -15.90 1.09 17.17
C ARG A 397 -16.16 -0.29 16.57
N ALA A 398 -15.79 -1.34 17.29
CA ALA A 398 -16.04 -2.72 16.85
C ALA A 398 -17.54 -2.98 16.61
N ILE A 399 -18.39 -2.48 17.52
CA ILE A 399 -19.84 -2.59 17.40
C ILE A 399 -20.36 -1.84 16.16
N SER A 400 -19.90 -0.60 15.93
CA SER A 400 -20.31 0.16 14.72
C SER A 400 -19.83 -0.49 13.43
N TYR A 401 -18.74 -1.25 13.46
CA TYR A 401 -18.24 -2.00 12.30
C TYR A 401 -19.02 -3.31 12.04
N GLY A 402 -19.93 -3.68 12.94
CA GLY A 402 -20.75 -4.88 12.83
C GLY A 402 -20.28 -6.08 13.64
N PHE A 403 -19.30 -5.92 14.53
CA PHE A 403 -18.82 -7.01 15.37
C PHE A 403 -19.45 -6.98 16.75
N VAL A 404 -19.72 -8.15 17.33
CA VAL A 404 -20.29 -8.19 18.69
C VAL A 404 -19.26 -7.77 19.74
N LYS A 405 -19.72 -7.47 20.95
CA LYS A 405 -18.82 -7.04 22.03
C LYS A 405 -17.93 -8.18 22.54
N SER A 406 -18.47 -9.40 22.63
CA SER A 406 -17.78 -10.54 23.24
C SER A 406 -16.70 -11.11 22.30
N SER A 407 -15.51 -11.35 22.85
CA SER A 407 -14.45 -12.09 22.14
C SER A 407 -14.77 -13.56 21.95
N SER A 408 -15.58 -14.15 22.86
CA SER A 408 -15.84 -15.59 22.88
C SER A 408 -16.95 -16.05 21.95
N THR A 409 -17.77 -15.12 21.45
CA THR A 409 -18.83 -15.43 20.49
C THR A 409 -18.22 -15.82 19.14
N HIS A 410 -18.73 -16.89 18.54
CA HIS A 410 -18.37 -17.37 17.20
C HIS A 410 -18.99 -16.47 16.11
N ASP A 411 -18.67 -15.19 16.18
CA ASP A 411 -19.30 -14.10 15.43
C ASP A 411 -19.08 -14.29 13.92
N GLU A 412 -20.17 -14.52 13.20
CA GLU A 412 -20.16 -14.69 11.76
C GLU A 412 -19.60 -13.48 11.02
N ALA A 413 -19.77 -12.27 11.57
CA ALA A 413 -19.21 -11.05 10.99
C ALA A 413 -17.68 -11.07 10.94
N ARG A 414 -17.03 -11.73 11.91
CA ARG A 414 -15.57 -11.83 12.01
C ARG A 414 -14.97 -12.97 11.20
N ARG A 415 -15.79 -13.93 10.76
CA ARG A 415 -15.35 -15.03 9.89
C ARG A 415 -14.82 -14.47 8.57
N CYS A 416 -13.79 -15.11 8.03
CA CYS A 416 -13.12 -14.66 6.82
C CYS A 416 -12.77 -15.86 5.95
N LYS A 417 -13.22 -15.87 4.69
CA LYS A 417 -12.76 -16.84 3.71
C LYS A 417 -11.35 -16.47 3.23
N SER A 418 -10.54 -17.47 2.93
CA SER A 418 -9.24 -17.29 2.27
C SER A 418 -9.41 -17.28 0.75
N SER A 419 -8.58 -16.50 0.05
CA SER A 419 -8.38 -16.72 -1.39
C SER A 419 -7.64 -18.05 -1.61
N THR A 420 -7.78 -18.66 -2.79
CA THR A 420 -7.00 -19.87 -3.13
C THR A 420 -5.51 -19.59 -3.10
N TYR A 421 -5.10 -18.37 -3.49
CA TYR A 421 -3.72 -17.92 -3.34
C TYR A 421 -3.26 -17.88 -1.88
N ALA A 422 -4.06 -17.32 -0.96
CA ALA A 422 -3.74 -17.32 0.47
C ALA A 422 -3.58 -18.75 1.01
N ARG A 423 -4.45 -19.68 0.60
CA ARG A 423 -4.33 -21.11 0.95
C ARG A 423 -3.02 -21.70 0.42
N ALA A 424 -2.67 -21.42 -0.83
CA ALA A 424 -1.41 -21.86 -1.42
C ALA A 424 -0.17 -21.29 -0.72
N MET A 425 -0.29 -20.07 -0.18
CA MET A 425 0.74 -19.42 0.63
C MET A 425 0.87 -20.00 2.05
N GLY A 426 -0.15 -20.69 2.56
CA GLY A 426 -0.08 -21.37 3.87
C GLY A 426 -1.34 -21.26 4.71
N ALA A 427 -2.29 -20.39 4.33
CA ALA A 427 -3.49 -20.15 5.14
C ALA A 427 -4.30 -21.45 5.32
N TYR A 428 -4.59 -21.77 6.58
CA TYR A 428 -5.31 -22.98 6.93
C TYR A 428 -6.83 -22.78 6.86
N GLY A 429 -7.49 -23.67 6.12
CA GLY A 429 -8.96 -23.72 5.99
C GLY A 429 -9.54 -22.75 4.97
N ASN A 430 -10.76 -23.07 4.51
CA ASN A 430 -11.55 -22.18 3.66
C ASN A 430 -11.95 -20.92 4.44
N ASN A 431 -12.63 -21.09 5.58
CA ASN A 431 -12.61 -20.06 6.62
C ASN A 431 -11.24 -20.12 7.31
N CYS A 432 -10.53 -19.00 7.29
CA CYS A 432 -9.17 -18.91 7.77
C CYS A 432 -9.08 -18.17 9.09
N THR A 433 -8.06 -18.54 9.87
CA THR A 433 -7.60 -17.74 11.00
C THR A 433 -6.78 -16.57 10.46
N TRP A 434 -7.00 -15.35 10.97
CA TRP A 434 -6.32 -14.14 10.48
C TRP A 434 -5.78 -13.27 11.62
N TRP A 435 -4.63 -12.63 11.36
CA TRP A 435 -3.90 -11.83 12.35
C TRP A 435 -4.58 -10.50 12.69
N LEU A 436 -4.46 -10.09 13.95
CA LEU A 436 -4.61 -8.71 14.41
C LEU A 436 -3.24 -8.11 14.73
N ARG A 437 -3.14 -6.78 14.74
CA ARG A 437 -1.89 -6.08 15.11
C ARG A 437 -1.61 -6.01 16.62
N SER A 438 -2.62 -6.28 17.44
CA SER A 438 -2.52 -6.19 18.90
C SER A 438 -1.61 -7.28 19.48
N PRO A 439 -0.83 -6.99 20.54
CA PRO A 439 0.01 -7.99 21.20
C PRO A 439 -0.85 -9.02 21.94
N GLY A 440 -0.39 -10.28 22.00
CA GLY A 440 -1.02 -11.36 22.76
C GLY A 440 -0.60 -11.38 24.24
N TRP A 441 -0.50 -12.58 24.81
CA TRP A 441 -0.04 -12.78 26.19
C TRP A 441 1.38 -12.25 26.39
N HIS A 442 2.29 -12.56 25.48
CA HIS A 442 3.63 -12.00 25.47
C HIS A 442 3.87 -11.19 24.21
N SER A 443 4.90 -10.35 24.21
CA SER A 443 5.29 -9.60 23.00
C SER A 443 5.81 -10.49 21.85
N MET A 444 5.90 -11.81 22.06
CA MET A 444 6.17 -12.80 21.01
C MET A 444 4.89 -13.44 20.44
N ASP A 445 3.72 -13.01 20.93
CA ASP A 445 2.41 -13.44 20.49
C ASP A 445 1.67 -12.24 19.87
N ALA A 446 0.88 -12.50 18.83
CA ALA A 446 -0.06 -11.53 18.27
C ALA A 446 -1.48 -12.10 18.36
N VAL A 447 -2.46 -11.23 18.62
CA VAL A 447 -3.87 -11.62 18.66
C VAL A 447 -4.33 -12.03 17.28
N TYR A 448 -5.31 -12.92 17.21
CA TYR A 448 -5.90 -13.37 15.96
C TYR A 448 -7.40 -13.63 16.14
N VAL A 449 -8.10 -13.65 15.01
CA VAL A 449 -9.48 -14.13 14.90
C VAL A 449 -9.43 -15.52 14.30
N ARG A 450 -10.01 -16.49 15.01
CA ARG A 450 -10.07 -17.88 14.59
C ARG A 450 -11.10 -18.04 13.44
N PHE A 451 -10.96 -19.11 12.65
CA PHE A 451 -11.84 -19.43 11.52
C PHE A 451 -13.36 -19.42 11.81
N ASP A 452 -13.76 -19.55 13.07
CA ASP A 452 -15.16 -19.56 13.54
C ASP A 452 -15.66 -18.19 14.04
N GLY A 453 -14.81 -17.16 14.04
CA GLY A 453 -15.14 -15.80 14.48
C GLY A 453 -14.80 -15.51 15.95
N HIS A 454 -14.26 -16.48 16.68
CA HIS A 454 -13.76 -16.27 18.04
C HIS A 454 -12.46 -15.44 18.04
N VAL A 455 -12.36 -14.43 18.90
CA VAL A 455 -11.13 -13.63 19.08
C VAL A 455 -10.26 -14.24 20.17
N HIS A 456 -9.08 -14.71 19.82
CA HIS A 456 -8.16 -15.36 20.76
C HIS A 456 -7.14 -14.34 21.31
N TYR A 457 -7.56 -13.55 22.31
CA TYR A 457 -6.79 -12.42 22.86
C TYR A 457 -5.45 -12.79 23.52
N THR A 458 -5.22 -14.06 23.90
CA THR A 458 -3.87 -14.48 24.34
C THR A 458 -2.89 -14.59 23.17
N GLY A 459 -3.38 -14.56 21.94
CA GLY A 459 -2.58 -14.61 20.72
C GLY A 459 -1.96 -15.97 20.40
N SER A 460 -1.14 -15.95 19.35
CA SER A 460 -0.32 -17.05 18.85
C SER A 460 1.06 -16.52 18.50
N PHE A 461 2.07 -17.39 18.52
CA PHE A 461 3.44 -17.00 18.20
C PHE A 461 3.51 -16.25 16.87
N VAL A 462 4.15 -15.09 16.86
CA VAL A 462 4.29 -14.23 15.67
C VAL A 462 4.96 -14.91 14.47
N TYR A 463 5.66 -16.03 14.70
CA TYR A 463 6.32 -16.85 13.67
C TYR A 463 5.39 -17.90 13.03
N ASN A 464 4.13 -18.01 13.47
CA ASN A 464 3.17 -18.94 12.88
C ASN A 464 2.91 -18.57 11.40
N GLY A 465 3.02 -19.56 10.51
CA GLY A 465 2.91 -19.40 9.06
C GLY A 465 1.65 -20.02 8.46
N THR A 466 0.59 -20.21 9.25
CA THR A 466 -0.70 -20.73 8.76
C THR A 466 -1.86 -19.75 8.93
N TYR A 467 -1.55 -18.52 9.32
CA TYR A 467 -2.53 -17.48 9.63
C TYR A 467 -2.51 -16.42 8.53
N ALA A 468 -3.69 -16.20 7.98
CA ALA A 468 -3.88 -15.37 6.81
C ALA A 468 -3.79 -13.87 7.12
N VAL A 469 -3.52 -13.09 6.09
CA VAL A 469 -3.49 -11.63 6.13
C VAL A 469 -4.78 -11.06 5.58
N ARG A 470 -5.51 -10.36 6.44
CA ARG A 470 -6.73 -9.59 6.10
C ARG A 470 -6.45 -8.10 6.27
N PRO A 471 -6.00 -7.40 5.21
CA PRO A 471 -5.61 -6.00 5.31
C PRO A 471 -6.82 -5.07 5.47
N ALA A 472 -6.58 -3.93 6.10
CA ALA A 472 -7.49 -2.81 6.22
C ALA A 472 -6.79 -1.51 5.77
N LEU A 473 -7.57 -0.54 5.29
CA LEU A 473 -7.07 0.75 4.81
C LEU A 473 -8.15 1.83 4.87
N HIS A 474 -7.73 3.09 4.82
CA HIS A 474 -8.64 4.22 4.59
C HIS A 474 -8.53 4.69 3.14
N LEU A 475 -9.66 4.70 2.42
CA LEU A 475 -9.76 5.14 1.04
C LEU A 475 -10.34 6.55 0.97
N ASP A 476 -9.71 7.44 0.21
CA ASP A 476 -10.27 8.74 -0.15
C ASP A 476 -11.26 8.59 -1.31
N LEU A 477 -12.55 8.65 -0.99
CA LEU A 477 -13.65 8.54 -1.94
C LEU A 477 -13.70 9.69 -2.95
N SER A 478 -12.92 10.77 -2.79
CA SER A 478 -12.82 11.82 -3.81
C SER A 478 -12.16 11.33 -5.12
N TYR A 479 -11.42 10.22 -5.09
CA TYR A 479 -10.84 9.57 -6.26
C TYR A 479 -11.83 8.60 -6.93
N SER A 480 -13.01 9.10 -7.30
CA SER A 480 -14.16 8.30 -7.77
C SER A 480 -13.90 7.41 -8.98
N ASP A 481 -12.85 7.71 -9.77
CA ASP A 481 -12.51 6.96 -10.99
C ASP A 481 -11.64 5.72 -10.71
N LEU A 482 -11.15 5.56 -9.47
CA LEU A 482 -10.21 4.48 -9.11
C LEU A 482 -10.88 3.28 -8.45
N TYR A 483 -12.16 3.38 -8.09
CA TYR A 483 -12.89 2.32 -7.40
C TYR A 483 -14.33 2.22 -7.93
N SER A 484 -14.99 1.11 -7.67
CA SER A 484 -16.39 0.92 -8.04
C SER A 484 -17.19 0.22 -6.95
N TYR A 485 -18.50 0.41 -6.94
CA TYR A 485 -19.39 -0.28 -6.00
C TYR A 485 -19.43 -1.78 -6.34
N ALA A 486 -19.27 -2.62 -5.32
CA ALA A 486 -19.12 -4.06 -5.44
C ALA A 486 -20.29 -4.84 -4.84
N GLY A 487 -21.46 -4.21 -4.72
CA GLY A 487 -22.62 -4.83 -4.12
C GLY A 487 -22.56 -4.82 -2.59
N THR A 488 -23.19 -5.83 -1.99
CA THR A 488 -23.17 -6.01 -0.53
C THR A 488 -22.75 -7.42 -0.14
N VAL A 489 -22.17 -7.55 1.05
CA VAL A 489 -21.88 -8.83 1.69
C VAL A 489 -22.54 -8.81 3.06
N SER A 490 -23.16 -9.92 3.46
CA SER A 490 -23.75 -10.08 4.79
C SER A 490 -23.01 -11.13 5.63
N SER A 491 -23.15 -11.05 6.95
CA SER A 491 -22.51 -11.97 7.90
C SER A 491 -22.98 -13.41 7.75
N ASP A 492 -24.18 -13.65 7.25
CA ASP A 492 -24.70 -15.00 6.91
C ASP A 492 -24.12 -15.57 5.60
N GLY A 493 -23.24 -14.83 4.93
CA GLY A 493 -22.62 -15.21 3.66
C GLY A 493 -23.44 -14.87 2.42
N SER A 494 -24.61 -14.25 2.57
CA SER A 494 -25.36 -13.75 1.40
C SER A 494 -24.63 -12.57 0.75
N GLU A 495 -24.54 -12.61 -0.58
CA GLU A 495 -23.99 -11.53 -1.40
C GLU A 495 -25.03 -11.04 -2.39
N ASP A 496 -25.16 -9.71 -2.52
CA ASP A 496 -25.90 -9.09 -3.61
C ASP A 496 -24.89 -8.52 -4.60
N ASN A 497 -24.59 -9.30 -5.64
CA ASN A 497 -23.67 -8.94 -6.70
C ASN A 497 -24.48 -8.33 -7.85
N LEU A 498 -24.25 -7.05 -8.15
CA LEU A 498 -24.87 -6.33 -9.27
C LEU A 498 -24.70 -7.04 -10.62
#